data_AF-A0A5K1F5K5-F1
#
_entry.id   AF-A0A5K1F5K5-F1
#
_cell.length_a   1.000
_cell.length_b   1.000
_cell.length_c   1.000
_cell.angle_alpha   90.00
_cell.angle_beta   90.00
_cell.angle_gamma   90.00
#
_symmetry.space_group_name_H-M   'P 1'
#
loop_
_entity.id
_entity.type
_entity.pdbx_description
1 polymer ?
#
loop_
_entity_poly.entity_id
_entity_poly.type
_entity_poly.pdbx_seq_one_letter_code
_entity_poly.pdbx_strand_id
1 'polypeptide(L)'
;EYAYPRPIALAVSQVIMTIGHFSVAMAFPGAMYIGTLLIGLGYGAHWAIVPAAASELFGLKNFGALYNFLTLANPAGSLVFSGLIASTIYDHEAEKQAQIDHHPWGSLAILGRTTLGMLNVEDSLKCVGAVCFFVTLIIMSGLCILAVMLSMILVYRTKTVYANLYGKARS
;
A
#
# COMPACT_ATOMS: atom_id res chain seq x y z
N GLU A 1 -32.17 5.17 -15.20
CA GLU A 1 -31.59 4.59 -13.97
C GLU A 1 -30.15 5.09 -13.85
N TYR A 2 -29.79 5.77 -12.76
CA TYR A 2 -28.46 6.35 -12.57
C TYR A 2 -27.44 5.23 -12.30
N ALA A 3 -26.96 4.59 -13.37
CA ALA A 3 -25.86 3.62 -13.28
C ALA A 3 -24.58 4.39 -12.93
N TYR A 4 -24.24 4.47 -11.65
CA TYR A 4 -22.96 4.98 -11.19
C TYR A 4 -21.85 4.11 -11.79
N PRO A 5 -20.94 4.64 -12.62
CA PRO A 5 -19.90 3.82 -13.22
C PRO A 5 -18.99 3.29 -12.11
N ARG A 6 -18.85 1.97 -12.03
CA ARG A 6 -17.95 1.24 -11.11
C ARG A 6 -16.57 1.88 -10.90
N PRO A 7 -15.90 2.48 -11.90
CA PRO A 7 -14.64 3.17 -11.67
C PRO A 7 -14.72 4.40 -10.74
N ILE A 8 -15.90 5.00 -10.51
CA ILE A 8 -16.09 6.02 -9.47
C ILE A 8 -15.99 5.38 -8.08
N ALA A 9 -16.61 4.21 -7.86
CA ALA A 9 -16.51 3.50 -6.59
C ALA A 9 -15.06 3.06 -6.31
N LEU A 10 -14.32 2.65 -7.34
CA LEU A 10 -12.90 2.33 -7.26
C LEU A 10 -12.04 3.57 -6.92
N ALA A 11 -12.36 4.73 -7.51
CA ALA A 11 -11.68 5.98 -7.17
C ALA A 11 -11.92 6.39 -5.71
N VAL A 12 -13.17 6.25 -5.21
CA VAL A 12 -13.52 6.52 -3.81
C VAL A 12 -12.76 5.59 -2.86
N SER A 13 -12.69 4.28 -3.14
CA SER A 13 -11.94 3.36 -2.30
C SER A 13 -10.45 3.72 -2.24
N GLN A 14 -9.88 4.17 -3.35
CA GLN A 14 -8.48 4.59 -3.41
C GLN A 14 -8.20 5.89 -2.64
N VAL A 15 -9.16 6.83 -2.63
CA VAL A 15 -9.07 8.04 -1.78
C VAL A 15 -9.10 7.65 -0.31
N ILE A 16 -9.98 6.74 0.10
CA ILE A 16 -10.04 6.22 1.48
C ILE A 16 -8.70 5.58 1.88
N MET A 17 -8.11 4.75 1.01
CA MET A 17 -6.79 4.18 1.24
C MET A 17 -5.70 5.25 1.38
N THR A 18 -5.71 6.29 0.54
CA THR A 18 -4.74 7.39 0.60
C THR A 18 -4.78 8.09 1.96
N ILE A 19 -5.98 8.40 2.45
CA ILE A 19 -6.18 9.02 3.77
C ILE A 19 -5.65 8.09 4.87
N GLY A 20 -5.93 6.78 4.77
CA GLY A 20 -5.41 5.80 5.72
C GLY A 20 -3.89 5.75 5.77
N HIS A 21 -3.20 5.69 4.62
CA HIS A 21 -1.73 5.69 4.58
C HIS A 21 -1.13 6.97 5.16
N PHE A 22 -1.73 8.12 4.84
CA PHE A 22 -1.30 9.41 5.37
C PHE A 22 -1.51 9.50 6.89
N SER A 23 -2.63 8.99 7.40
CA SER A 23 -2.89 8.96 8.84
C SER A 23 -1.89 8.08 9.60
N VAL A 24 -1.49 6.92 9.05
CA VAL A 24 -0.47 6.07 9.68
C VAL A 24 0.88 6.79 9.64
N ALA A 25 1.22 7.48 8.55
CA ALA A 25 2.49 8.19 8.41
C ALA A 25 2.68 9.29 9.46
N MET A 26 1.62 9.99 9.86
CA MET A 26 1.70 11.05 10.86
C MET A 26 2.02 10.56 12.30
N ALA A 27 1.83 9.27 12.57
CA ALA A 27 2.21 8.61 13.83
C ALA A 27 1.71 9.26 15.15
N PHE A 28 0.58 9.97 15.12
CA PHE A 28 -0.09 10.45 16.33
C PHE A 28 -0.69 9.29 17.15
N PRO A 29 -0.88 9.44 18.48
CA PRO A 29 -1.51 8.42 19.31
C PRO A 29 -2.91 8.05 18.77
N GLY A 30 -3.12 6.76 18.45
CA GLY A 30 -4.37 6.25 17.88
C GLY A 30 -4.47 6.32 16.35
N ALA A 31 -3.55 7.00 15.66
CA ALA A 31 -3.59 7.13 14.20
C ALA A 31 -3.41 5.79 13.47
N MET A 32 -2.66 4.85 14.05
CA MET A 32 -2.51 3.50 13.48
C MET A 32 -3.82 2.70 13.47
N TYR A 33 -4.67 2.86 14.49
CA TYR A 33 -5.96 2.17 14.54
C TYR A 33 -6.91 2.70 13.47
N ILE A 34 -7.04 4.03 13.39
CA ILE A 34 -7.88 4.68 12.38
C ILE A 34 -7.36 4.38 10.97
N GLY A 35 -6.04 4.48 10.77
CA GLY A 35 -5.41 4.26 9.48
C GLY A 35 -5.54 2.83 8.98
N THR A 36 -5.32 1.82 9.83
CA THR A 36 -5.50 0.41 9.44
C THR A 36 -6.94 0.07 9.11
N LEU A 37 -7.92 0.62 9.85
CA LEU A 37 -9.34 0.48 9.51
C LEU A 37 -9.67 1.07 8.14
N LEU A 38 -9.22 2.29 7.85
CA LEU A 38 -9.45 2.94 6.56
C LEU A 38 -8.79 2.18 5.41
N ILE A 39 -7.52 1.77 5.59
CA ILE A 39 -6.80 0.97 4.60
C ILE A 39 -7.53 -0.36 4.36
N GLY A 40 -7.94 -1.05 5.42
CA GLY A 40 -8.65 -2.33 5.32
C GLY A 40 -9.98 -2.22 4.58
N LEU A 41 -10.81 -1.23 4.91
CA LEU A 41 -12.08 -0.99 4.22
C LEU A 41 -11.89 -0.63 2.75
N GLY A 42 -10.96 0.30 2.46
CA GLY A 42 -10.67 0.72 1.09
C GLY A 42 -10.08 -0.42 0.23
N TYR A 43 -9.16 -1.19 0.80
CA TYR A 43 -8.56 -2.35 0.13
C TYR A 43 -9.59 -3.45 -0.11
N GLY A 44 -10.45 -3.76 0.86
CA GLY A 44 -11.55 -4.72 0.69
C GLY A 44 -12.51 -4.31 -0.43
N ALA A 45 -12.90 -3.04 -0.46
CA ALA A 45 -13.74 -2.50 -1.53
C ALA A 45 -13.04 -2.58 -2.91
N HIS A 46 -11.75 -2.26 -2.98
CA HIS A 46 -10.94 -2.36 -4.19
C HIS A 46 -11.00 -3.80 -4.76
N TRP A 47 -10.67 -4.82 -3.96
CA TRP A 47 -10.65 -6.21 -4.43
C TRP A 47 -12.03 -6.78 -4.78
N ALA A 48 -13.11 -6.22 -4.21
CA ALA A 48 -14.47 -6.59 -4.61
C ALA A 48 -14.87 -5.99 -5.96
N ILE A 49 -14.43 -4.76 -6.26
CA ILE A 49 -14.85 -4.01 -7.46
C ILE A 49 -14.03 -4.41 -8.69
N VAL A 50 -12.72 -4.66 -8.54
CA VAL A 50 -11.81 -4.92 -9.68
C VAL A 50 -12.22 -6.10 -10.56
N PRO A 51 -12.58 -7.29 -10.03
CA PRO A 51 -13.01 -8.42 -10.85
C PRO A 51 -14.26 -8.08 -11.69
N ALA A 52 -15.21 -7.37 -11.08
CA ALA A 52 -16.45 -7.00 -11.76
C ALA A 52 -16.24 -5.89 -12.80
N ALA A 53 -15.36 -4.93 -12.53
CA ALA A 53 -14.99 -3.90 -13.50
C ALA A 53 -14.22 -4.50 -14.69
N ALA A 54 -13.32 -5.47 -14.44
CA ALA A 54 -12.55 -6.13 -15.48
C ALA A 54 -13.43 -7.01 -16.38
N SER A 55 -14.42 -7.72 -15.84
CA SER A 55 -15.34 -8.53 -16.65
C SER A 55 -16.27 -7.69 -17.52
N GLU A 56 -16.64 -6.49 -17.07
CA GLU A 56 -17.39 -5.51 -17.86
C GLU A 56 -16.55 -4.86 -18.97
N LEU A 57 -15.28 -4.51 -18.70
CA LEU A 57 -14.42 -3.85 -19.69
C LEU A 57 -13.89 -4.78 -20.78
N PHE A 58 -13.47 -5.98 -20.39
CA PHE A 58 -12.74 -6.90 -21.27
C PHE A 58 -13.59 -8.10 -21.71
N GLY A 59 -14.78 -8.25 -21.13
CA GLY A 59 -15.64 -9.41 -21.35
C GLY A 59 -15.13 -10.68 -20.67
N LEU A 60 -15.93 -11.74 -20.76
CA LEU A 60 -15.68 -12.99 -20.04
C LEU A 60 -14.78 -13.98 -20.78
N LYS A 61 -14.55 -13.78 -22.08
CA LYS A 61 -13.89 -14.77 -22.96
C LYS A 61 -12.50 -15.19 -22.48
N ASN A 62 -11.71 -14.24 -21.95
CA ASN A 62 -10.37 -14.50 -21.39
C ASN A 62 -10.20 -13.92 -19.97
N PHE A 63 -11.30 -13.86 -19.20
CA PHE A 63 -11.30 -13.19 -17.89
C PHE A 63 -10.29 -13.80 -16.89
N GLY A 64 -10.20 -15.14 -16.86
CA GLY A 64 -9.27 -15.84 -15.95
C GLY A 64 -7.81 -15.46 -16.20
N ALA A 65 -7.37 -15.38 -17.46
CA ALA A 65 -5.99 -15.00 -17.79
C ALA A 65 -5.70 -13.55 -17.41
N LEU A 66 -6.63 -12.64 -17.72
CA LEU A 66 -6.51 -11.22 -17.37
C LEU A 66 -6.46 -11.01 -15.84
N TYR A 67 -7.33 -11.68 -15.09
CA TYR A 67 -7.39 -11.54 -13.65
C TYR A 67 -6.15 -12.11 -12.95
N ASN A 68 -5.59 -13.21 -13.47
CA ASN A 68 -4.31 -13.74 -13.00
C ASN A 68 -3.16 -12.74 -13.24
N PHE A 69 -3.13 -12.07 -14.39
CA PHE A 69 -2.15 -11.02 -14.68
C PHE A 69 -2.28 -9.83 -13.71
N LEU A 70 -3.51 -9.40 -13.40
CA LEU A 70 -3.76 -8.37 -12.39
C LEU A 70 -3.28 -8.81 -11.00
N THR A 71 -3.54 -10.06 -10.62
CA THR A 71 -3.14 -10.59 -9.32
C THR A 71 -1.63 -10.77 -9.21
N LEU A 72 -0.92 -11.02 -10.31
CA LEU A 72 0.54 -11.09 -10.37
C LEU A 72 1.23 -9.78 -9.94
N ALA A 73 0.53 -8.65 -10.04
CA ALA A 73 1.04 -7.37 -9.56
C ALA A 73 1.24 -7.36 -8.03
N ASN A 74 0.48 -8.13 -7.26
CA ASN A 74 0.62 -8.20 -5.80
C ASN A 74 1.98 -8.76 -5.33
N PRO A 75 2.42 -9.97 -5.75
CA PRO A 75 3.73 -10.47 -5.37
C PRO A 75 4.85 -9.59 -5.93
N ALA A 76 4.72 -9.07 -7.16
CA ALA A 76 5.71 -8.15 -7.73
C ALA A 76 5.86 -6.86 -6.89
N GLY A 77 4.74 -6.24 -6.51
CA GLY A 77 4.73 -5.07 -5.65
C GLY A 77 5.28 -5.35 -4.26
N SER A 78 4.90 -6.47 -3.64
CA SER A 78 5.42 -6.87 -2.33
C SER A 78 6.94 -7.06 -2.35
N LEU A 79 7.48 -7.70 -3.39
CA LEU A 79 8.93 -7.87 -3.53
C LEU A 79 9.66 -6.53 -3.65
N VAL A 80 9.14 -5.60 -4.46
CA VAL A 80 9.78 -4.29 -4.68
C VAL A 80 9.66 -3.40 -3.43
N PHE A 81 8.45 -3.23 -2.91
CA PHE A 81 8.20 -2.27 -1.84
C PHE A 81 8.52 -2.82 -0.44
N SER A 82 8.18 -4.06 -0.16
CA SER A 82 8.45 -4.68 1.15
C SER A 82 9.85 -5.30 1.19
N GLY A 83 10.21 -6.05 0.14
CA GLY A 83 11.48 -6.77 0.10
C GLY A 83 12.68 -5.87 -0.12
N LEU A 84 12.65 -4.99 -1.12
CA LEU A 84 13.80 -4.14 -1.44
C LEU A 84 13.76 -2.80 -0.70
N ILE A 85 12.66 -2.05 -0.83
CA ILE A 85 12.58 -0.69 -0.29
C ILE A 85 12.46 -0.70 1.24
N ALA A 86 11.48 -1.40 1.80
CA ALA A 86 11.25 -1.38 3.25
C ALA A 86 12.40 -2.05 4.01
N SER A 87 12.96 -3.18 3.53
CA SER A 87 14.12 -3.82 4.17
C SER A 87 15.33 -2.89 4.21
N THR A 88 15.72 -2.31 3.06
CA THR A 88 16.92 -1.45 3.01
C THR A 88 16.80 -0.20 3.89
N ILE A 89 15.61 0.41 3.95
CA ILE A 89 15.35 1.54 4.84
C ILE A 89 15.35 1.11 6.29
N TYR A 90 14.71 -0.03 6.61
CA TYR A 90 14.64 -0.55 7.97
C TYR A 90 16.02 -0.88 8.52
N ASP A 91 16.84 -1.60 7.74
CA ASP A 91 18.18 -2.01 8.11
C ASP A 91 19.08 -0.78 8.33
N HIS A 92 19.02 0.21 7.44
CA HIS A 92 19.78 1.46 7.57
C HIS A 92 19.41 2.28 8.82
N GLU A 93 18.12 2.40 9.11
CA GLU A 93 17.68 3.13 10.30
C GLU A 93 17.90 2.34 11.59
N ALA A 94 17.82 1.00 11.53
CA ALA A 94 18.15 0.12 12.66
C ALA A 94 19.64 0.18 13.01
N GLU A 95 20.54 0.22 12.01
CA GLU A 95 21.98 0.41 12.22
C GLU A 95 22.28 1.73 12.90
N LYS A 96 21.67 2.84 12.45
CA LYS A 96 21.84 4.15 13.08
C LYS A 96 21.38 4.16 14.53
N GLN A 97 20.23 3.56 14.84
CA GLN A 97 19.71 3.49 16.21
C GLN A 97 20.63 2.67 17.11
N ALA A 98 21.15 1.55 16.61
CA ALA A 98 22.11 0.72 17.33
C ALA A 98 23.43 1.44 17.66
N GLN A 99 23.86 2.41 16.85
CA GLN A 99 25.04 3.25 17.13
C GLN A 99 24.76 4.35 18.16
N ILE A 100 23.51 4.84 18.26
CA ILE A 100 23.13 5.93 19.19
C ILE A 100 22.92 5.40 20.62
N ASP A 101 22.49 4.14 20.78
CA ASP A 101 22.27 3.47 22.07
C ASP A 101 23.57 3.08 22.81
N HIS A 102 24.51 4.03 22.94
CA HIS A 102 25.61 4.00 23.91
C HIS A 102 25.10 4.20 25.36
N HIS A 103 24.04 3.50 25.78
CA HIS A 103 23.64 3.46 27.18
C HIS A 103 24.59 2.51 27.95
N PRO A 104 25.05 2.85 29.18
CA PRO A 104 26.16 2.15 29.86
C PRO A 104 25.89 0.69 30.26
N TRP A 105 24.70 0.16 29.96
CA TRP A 105 24.34 -1.24 30.18
C TRP A 105 24.70 -2.16 29.00
N GLY A 106 25.19 -1.62 27.88
CA GLY A 106 25.76 -2.41 26.78
C GLY A 106 27.11 -3.04 27.12
N SER A 107 27.88 -2.46 28.04
CA SER A 107 29.23 -2.95 28.40
C SER A 107 29.22 -4.26 29.20
N LEU A 108 28.15 -4.55 29.96
CA LEU A 108 27.98 -5.84 30.64
C LEU A 108 27.69 -6.98 29.65
N ALA A 109 27.05 -6.68 28.52
CA ALA A 109 26.80 -7.65 27.45
C ALA A 109 28.09 -8.02 26.70
N ILE A 110 29.07 -7.10 26.60
CA ILE A 110 30.38 -7.37 25.98
C ILE A 110 31.22 -8.33 26.84
N LEU A 111 31.14 -8.24 28.18
CA LEU A 111 31.81 -9.20 29.07
C LEU A 111 31.16 -10.60 29.01
N GLY A 112 29.84 -10.66 28.77
CA GLY A 112 29.12 -11.91 28.53
C GLY A 112 29.45 -12.59 27.18
N ARG A 113 29.89 -11.83 26.16
CA ARG A 113 30.25 -12.35 24.82
C ARG A 113 31.51 -13.23 24.81
N THR A 114 32.44 -13.03 25.75
CA THR A 114 33.70 -13.80 25.77
C THR A 114 33.61 -15.09 26.57
N THR A 115 32.66 -15.21 27.50
CA THR A 115 32.51 -16.40 28.36
C THR A 115 31.40 -17.36 27.92
N LEU A 116 30.44 -16.90 27.10
CA LEU A 116 29.31 -17.71 26.62
C LEU A 116 29.21 -17.66 25.09
N GLY A 117 30.12 -18.36 24.41
CA GLY A 117 29.86 -18.74 23.01
C GLY A 117 28.64 -19.67 22.97
N MET A 118 27.67 -19.36 22.08
CA MET A 118 26.46 -20.17 21.75
C MET A 118 25.11 -19.83 22.43
N LEU A 119 24.75 -18.57 22.63
CA LEU A 119 23.33 -18.20 22.56
C LEU A 119 23.16 -17.21 21.42
N ASN A 120 22.65 -17.69 20.29
CA ASN A 120 22.12 -16.88 19.18
C ASN A 120 20.94 -16.05 19.69
N VAL A 121 21.21 -15.02 20.48
CA VAL A 121 20.39 -13.83 20.44
C VAL A 121 20.82 -13.17 19.13
N GLU A 122 20.10 -13.52 18.07
CA GLU A 122 19.94 -12.63 16.94
C GLU A 122 19.39 -11.34 17.54
N ASP A 123 20.29 -10.45 17.96
CA ASP A 123 19.99 -9.05 18.23
C ASP A 123 19.50 -8.51 16.90
N SER A 124 18.24 -8.81 16.62
CA SER A 124 17.53 -8.39 15.43
C SER A 124 17.58 -6.88 15.52
N LEU A 125 18.40 -6.30 14.66
CA LEU A 125 18.56 -4.87 14.54
C LEU A 125 17.18 -4.30 14.28
N LYS A 126 16.55 -3.76 15.33
CA LYS A 126 15.14 -3.37 15.29
C LYS A 126 15.05 -1.87 15.20
N CYS A 127 14.49 -1.38 14.10
CA CYS A 127 14.12 0.02 13.98
C CYS A 127 12.78 0.26 14.71
N VAL A 128 12.78 1.21 15.65
CA VAL A 128 11.58 1.63 16.39
C VAL A 128 11.20 3.05 16.02
N GLY A 129 9.89 3.28 15.85
CA GLY A 129 9.31 4.60 15.64
C GLY A 129 8.79 4.85 14.23
N ALA A 130 8.21 6.03 14.03
CA ALA A 130 7.58 6.45 12.79
C ALA A 130 8.56 6.51 11.61
N VAL A 131 9.82 6.84 11.90
CA VAL A 131 10.88 7.03 10.90
C VAL A 131 11.10 5.79 10.03
N CYS A 132 10.94 4.59 10.59
CA CYS A 132 11.18 3.33 9.91
C CYS A 132 10.17 3.04 8.79
N PHE A 133 8.94 3.56 8.90
CA PHE A 133 7.84 3.25 7.99
C PHE A 133 7.30 4.49 7.24
N PHE A 134 7.65 5.70 7.66
CA PHE A 134 7.16 6.96 7.11
C PHE A 134 7.37 7.07 5.59
N VAL A 135 8.58 6.78 5.13
CA VAL A 135 8.96 6.86 3.71
C VAL A 135 8.14 5.87 2.89
N THR A 136 8.04 4.63 3.34
CA THR A 136 7.26 3.58 2.66
C THR A 136 5.78 3.96 2.56
N LEU A 137 5.19 4.52 3.62
CA LEU A 137 3.80 4.96 3.61
C LEU A 137 3.56 6.16 2.69
N ILE A 138 4.50 7.10 2.60
CA ILE A 138 4.41 8.21 1.64
C ILE A 138 4.48 7.70 0.21
N ILE A 139 5.38 6.76 -0.10
CA ILE A 139 5.47 6.14 -1.42
C ILE A 139 4.13 5.46 -1.77
N MET A 140 3.57 4.67 -0.85
CA MET A 140 2.28 4.01 -1.04
C MET A 140 1.13 5.01 -1.24
N SER A 141 1.11 6.10 -0.47
CA SER A 141 0.15 7.19 -0.64
C SER A 141 0.29 7.83 -2.04
N GLY A 142 1.51 8.07 -2.51
CA GLY A 142 1.77 8.59 -3.85
C GLY A 142 1.25 7.67 -4.95
N LEU A 143 1.47 6.36 -4.83
CA LEU A 143 0.91 5.37 -5.74
C LEU A 143 -0.62 5.36 -5.72
N CYS A 144 -1.23 5.54 -4.55
CA CYS A 144 -2.69 5.65 -4.44
C CYS A 144 -3.23 6.89 -5.18
N ILE A 145 -2.54 8.03 -5.08
CA ILE A 145 -2.91 9.24 -5.83
C ILE A 145 -2.80 9.01 -7.34
N LEU A 146 -1.73 8.36 -7.81
CA LEU A 146 -1.59 7.99 -9.22
C LEU A 146 -2.73 7.07 -9.68
N ALA A 147 -3.12 6.10 -8.86
CA ALA A 147 -4.26 5.23 -9.14
C ALA A 147 -5.60 6.00 -9.19
N VAL A 148 -5.81 7.00 -8.33
CA VAL A 148 -6.98 7.90 -8.40
C VAL A 148 -6.98 8.68 -9.72
N MET A 149 -5.83 9.23 -10.11
CA MET A 149 -5.69 9.99 -11.36
C MET A 149 -6.00 9.12 -12.59
N LEU A 150 -5.43 7.91 -12.65
CA LEU A 150 -5.72 6.95 -13.72
C LEU A 150 -7.20 6.55 -13.73
N SER A 151 -7.79 6.30 -12.56
CA SER A 151 -9.22 5.99 -12.43
C SER A 151 -10.10 7.15 -12.93
N MET A 152 -9.76 8.39 -12.60
CA MET A 152 -10.47 9.58 -13.08
C MET A 152 -10.34 9.76 -14.60
N ILE A 153 -9.16 9.48 -15.17
CA ILE A 153 -8.96 9.48 -16.62
C ILE A 153 -9.85 8.43 -17.29
N LEU A 154 -9.91 7.21 -16.73
CA LEU A 154 -10.78 6.14 -17.24
C LEU A 154 -12.26 6.55 -17.17
N VAL A 155 -12.71 7.15 -16.06
CA VAL A 155 -14.08 7.68 -15.91
C VAL A 155 -14.36 8.75 -16.97
N TYR A 156 -13.43 9.69 -17.19
CA TYR A 156 -13.61 10.74 -18.19
C TYR A 156 -13.72 10.17 -19.61
N ARG A 157 -12.87 9.19 -19.95
CA ARG A 157 -12.92 8.48 -21.24
C ARG A 157 -14.21 7.68 -21.42
N THR A 158 -14.66 6.94 -20.41
CA THR A 158 -15.93 6.18 -20.48
C THR A 158 -17.11 7.13 -20.59
N LYS A 159 -17.18 8.19 -19.78
CA LYS A 159 -18.27 9.19 -19.87
C LYS A 159 -18.36 9.83 -21.25
N THR A 160 -17.23 10.16 -21.88
CA THR A 160 -17.21 10.71 -23.24
C THR A 160 -17.82 9.73 -24.26
N VAL A 161 -17.50 8.43 -24.14
CA VAL A 161 -18.05 7.38 -25.01
C VAL A 161 -19.54 7.17 -24.78
N TYR A 162 -19.99 7.10 -23.52
CA TYR A 162 -21.41 6.97 -23.18
C TYR A 162 -22.23 8.21 -23.59
N ALA A 163 -21.67 9.41 -23.44
CA ALA A 163 -22.29 10.66 -23.92
C ALA A 163 -22.42 10.67 -25.45
N ASN A 164 -21.42 10.17 -26.18
CA ASN A 164 -21.50 10.04 -27.64
C ASN A 164 -22.50 8.98 -28.11
N LEU A 165 -22.71 7.90 -27.34
CA LEU A 165 -23.68 6.85 -27.67
C LEU A 165 -25.13 7.25 -27.35
N TYR A 166 -25.39 7.85 -26.17
CA TYR A 166 -26.74 8.27 -25.78
C TYR A 166 -27.12 9.67 -26.28
N GLY A 167 -26.15 10.56 -26.52
CA GLY A 167 -26.38 11.90 -27.08
C GLY A 167 -26.71 11.87 -28.57
N LYS A 168 -26.23 10.87 -29.31
CA LYS A 168 -26.53 10.70 -30.75
C LYS A 168 -27.90 10.08 -31.03
N ALA A 169 -28.52 9.42 -30.05
CA ALA A 169 -29.85 8.82 -30.20
C ALA A 169 -31.01 9.83 -30.05
N ARG A 170 -30.72 11.13 -29.86
CA ARG A 170 -31.73 12.19 -29.71
C ARG A 170 -31.55 13.35 -30.72
N SER A 171 -30.93 13.10 -31.87
CA SER A 171 -30.97 14.02 -33.00
C SER A 171 -31.52 13.35 -34.25
#